data_AF-W4LY68-F1
#
_entry.id   AF-W4LY68-F1
#
_cell.length_a   1.000
_cell.length_b   1.000
_cell.length_c   1.000
_cell.angle_alpha   90.00
_cell.angle_beta   90.00
_cell.angle_gamma   90.00
#
_symmetry.space_group_name_H-M   'P 1'
#
loop_
_entity.id
_entity.type
_entity.pdbx_description
1 polymer ?
#
loop_
_entity_poly.entity_id
_entity_poly.type
_entity_poly.pdbx_seq_one_letter_code
_entity_poly.pdbx_strand_id
1 'polypeptide(L)'
;MTEHVTREINTAEGIHVVTEAISNFRRLYNIDHIIALVGGSQETQDEDIISAIIRLHGYHVAILSGGTEWGVPHTAVVHAKQHNIKTIGVYPETGKKYAHGADLLDLRICVAPTLGESAWGDESEVFAKLLDGVIVFGGSTGTSVELSHLLKMNEAIMKKEGVLKYIVPVAGTGGAADELHNHCYNIGAKREALPIDDITTGDQAANFLINRLNLRHRHDEPDHIEHSRSREVKTSYAFDHSHHVYKSRSHHMTTSEKALVNT
;
A
#
# COMPACT_ATOMS: atom_id res chain seq x y z
N MET A 1 4.10 24.08 18.44
CA MET A 1 4.55 23.77 17.07
C MET A 1 5.24 22.41 17.15
N THR A 2 4.53 21.34 16.81
CA THR A 2 5.16 20.04 16.57
C THR A 2 5.93 20.17 15.28
N GLU A 3 7.27 20.05 15.32
CA GLU A 3 8.07 19.87 14.11
C GLU A 3 7.47 18.67 13.36
N HIS A 4 6.86 18.93 12.21
CA HIS A 4 6.51 17.87 11.28
C HIS A 4 7.84 17.34 10.74
N VAL A 5 8.39 16.31 11.41
CA VAL A 5 9.59 15.63 10.93
C VAL A 5 9.17 14.85 9.68
N THR A 6 9.28 15.48 8.52
CA THR A 6 9.14 14.81 7.23
C THR A 6 10.34 13.88 7.07
N ARG A 7 10.15 12.62 7.49
CA ARG A 7 11.23 11.63 7.55
C ARG A 7 11.29 10.86 6.23
N GLU A 8 12.47 10.85 5.62
CA GLU A 8 12.82 9.80 4.67
C GLU A 8 13.23 8.57 5.48
N ILE A 9 12.63 7.43 5.17
CA ILE A 9 12.92 6.13 5.76
C ILE A 9 13.68 5.32 4.72
N ASN A 10 14.80 4.71 5.10
CA ASN A 10 15.51 3.76 4.24
C ASN A 10 15.26 2.33 4.74
N THR A 11 14.87 1.41 3.83
CA THR A 11 14.65 -0.01 4.19
C THR A 11 15.91 -0.74 4.64
N ALA A 12 17.10 -0.21 4.36
CA ALA A 12 18.38 -0.69 4.90
C ALA A 12 18.45 -0.59 6.44
N GLU A 13 17.67 0.30 7.06
CA GLU A 13 17.51 0.37 8.52
C GLU A 13 16.68 -0.80 9.08
N GLY A 14 16.03 -1.57 8.20
CA GLY A 14 15.23 -2.74 8.51
C GLY A 14 13.72 -2.52 8.32
N ILE A 15 13.01 -3.57 7.90
CA ILE A 15 11.56 -3.51 7.58
C ILE A 15 10.67 -3.11 8.78
N HIS A 16 11.15 -3.35 10.00
CA HIS A 16 10.46 -2.96 11.23
C HIS A 16 10.37 -1.42 11.36
N VAL A 17 11.39 -0.68 10.89
CA VAL A 17 11.40 0.78 10.88
C VAL A 17 10.33 1.33 9.93
N VAL A 18 10.14 0.70 8.76
CA VAL A 18 9.07 1.07 7.82
C VAL A 18 7.70 0.82 8.45
N THR A 19 7.52 -0.34 9.09
CA THR A 19 6.27 -0.70 9.77
C THR A 19 5.92 0.28 10.87
N GLU A 20 6.90 0.66 11.69
CA GLU A 20 6.73 1.65 12.75
C GLU A 20 6.42 3.04 12.18
N ALA A 21 7.15 3.48 11.15
CA ALA A 21 6.94 4.77 10.50
C ALA A 21 5.53 4.88 9.93
N ILE A 22 5.03 3.84 9.25
CA ILE A 22 3.68 3.79 8.70
C ILE A 22 2.62 3.79 9.80
N SER A 23 2.84 3.03 10.88
CA SER A 23 1.92 3.00 12.03
C SER A 23 1.82 4.39 12.69
N ASN A 24 2.96 5.07 12.87
CA ASN A 24 3.01 6.43 13.39
C ASN A 24 2.37 7.43 12.44
N PHE A 25 2.60 7.31 11.14
CA PHE A 25 2.01 8.14 10.11
C PHE A 25 0.47 8.03 10.10
N ARG A 26 -0.05 6.79 10.11
CA ARG A 26 -1.49 6.52 10.18
C ARG A 26 -2.12 7.13 11.42
N ARG A 27 -1.49 6.95 12.59
CA ARG A 27 -1.95 7.52 13.86
C ARG A 27 -1.91 9.05 13.88
N LEU A 28 -0.81 9.65 13.41
CA LEU A 28 -0.61 11.10 13.44
C LEU A 28 -1.61 11.84 12.56
N TYR A 29 -1.94 11.27 11.41
CA TYR A 29 -2.81 11.91 10.41
C TYR A 29 -4.21 11.29 10.32
N ASN A 30 -4.56 10.40 11.25
CA ASN A 30 -5.83 9.70 11.30
C ASN A 30 -6.19 9.06 9.94
N ILE A 31 -5.29 8.23 9.44
CA ILE A 31 -5.43 7.53 8.15
C ILE A 31 -5.82 6.08 8.40
N ASP A 32 -6.96 5.69 7.84
CA ASP A 32 -7.46 4.32 7.89
C ASP A 32 -6.92 3.49 6.72
N HIS A 33 -6.92 4.09 5.52
CA HIS A 33 -6.58 3.40 4.28
C HIS A 33 -5.51 4.15 3.47
N ILE A 34 -4.64 3.39 2.82
CA ILE A 34 -3.67 3.90 1.85
C ILE A 34 -4.13 3.51 0.45
N ILE A 35 -4.41 4.50 -0.39
CA ILE A 35 -4.86 4.30 -1.77
C ILE A 35 -3.73 4.66 -2.72
N ALA A 36 -3.32 3.71 -3.54
CA ALA A 36 -2.30 3.92 -4.55
C ALA A 36 -2.90 4.44 -5.85
N LEU A 37 -2.20 5.38 -6.49
CA LEU A 37 -2.45 5.76 -7.88
C LEU A 37 -1.19 5.42 -8.68
N VAL A 38 -1.31 4.50 -9.64
CA VAL A 38 -0.19 3.97 -10.43
C VAL A 38 -0.47 4.12 -11.91
N GLY A 39 0.60 4.26 -12.70
CA GLY A 39 0.49 4.38 -14.14
C GLY A 39 1.78 4.74 -14.85
N GLY A 40 1.69 4.93 -16.17
CA GLY A 40 2.84 5.26 -17.01
C GLY A 40 3.44 6.63 -16.73
N SER A 41 4.75 6.78 -16.94
CA SER A 41 5.46 8.07 -16.82
C SER A 41 5.17 9.04 -17.99
N GLN A 42 4.50 8.58 -19.04
CA GLN A 42 4.23 9.32 -20.28
C GLN A 42 2.73 9.56 -20.55
N GLU A 43 1.85 9.21 -19.62
CA GLU A 43 0.41 9.20 -19.86
C GLU A 43 -0.26 10.54 -19.51
N THR A 44 -1.16 11.01 -20.38
CA THR A 44 -1.89 12.28 -20.27
C THR A 44 -3.29 12.09 -19.68
N GLN A 45 -3.38 11.46 -18.51
CA GLN A 45 -4.66 11.11 -17.85
C GLN A 45 -4.96 12.02 -16.66
N ASP A 46 -4.53 13.27 -16.74
CA ASP A 46 -4.62 14.20 -15.61
C ASP A 46 -6.06 14.40 -15.14
N GLU A 47 -7.03 14.51 -16.05
CA GLU A 47 -8.44 14.70 -15.69
C GLU A 47 -8.97 13.54 -14.83
N ASP A 48 -8.66 12.30 -15.20
CA ASP A 48 -9.09 11.14 -14.44
C ASP A 48 -8.39 11.04 -13.09
N ILE A 49 -7.07 11.26 -13.05
CA ILE A 49 -6.30 11.28 -11.80
C ILE A 49 -6.85 12.34 -10.83
N ILE A 50 -7.11 13.55 -11.34
CA ILE A 50 -7.68 14.66 -10.57
C ILE A 50 -9.08 14.30 -10.07
N SER A 51 -9.93 13.72 -10.92
CA SER A 51 -11.29 13.33 -10.53
C SER A 51 -11.29 12.29 -9.41
N ALA A 52 -10.37 11.31 -9.44
CA ALA A 52 -10.20 10.34 -8.38
C ALA A 52 -9.79 11.01 -7.05
N ILE A 53 -8.83 11.94 -7.11
CA ILE A 53 -8.34 12.66 -5.92
C ILE A 53 -9.43 13.54 -5.31
N ILE A 54 -10.17 14.28 -6.14
CA ILE A 54 -11.31 15.09 -5.68
C ILE A 54 -12.35 14.18 -5.01
N ARG A 55 -12.62 13.01 -5.57
CA ARG A 55 -13.59 12.07 -4.99
C ARG A 55 -13.13 11.49 -3.66
N LEU A 56 -11.82 11.22 -3.51
CA LEU A 56 -11.22 10.73 -2.26
C LEU A 56 -11.02 11.85 -1.22
N HIS A 57 -11.16 13.12 -1.61
CA HIS A 57 -11.12 14.23 -0.68
C HIS A 57 -12.27 14.11 0.34
N GLY A 58 -11.96 14.39 1.60
CA GLY A 58 -12.92 14.26 2.70
C GLY A 58 -12.90 12.91 3.40
N TYR A 59 -12.14 11.91 2.93
CA TYR A 59 -11.99 10.61 3.59
C TYR A 59 -10.70 10.48 4.41
N HIS A 60 -10.66 9.53 5.34
CA HIS A 60 -9.48 9.15 6.14
C HIS A 60 -8.47 8.32 5.35
N VAL A 61 -8.00 8.88 4.23
CA VAL A 61 -7.07 8.21 3.30
C VAL A 61 -5.78 8.97 3.09
N ALA A 62 -4.72 8.24 2.75
CA ALA A 62 -3.48 8.77 2.19
C ALA A 62 -3.28 8.27 0.75
N ILE A 63 -2.67 9.10 -0.09
CA ILE A 63 -2.30 8.74 -1.46
C ILE A 63 -0.87 8.19 -1.49
N LEU A 64 -0.71 7.01 -2.08
CA LEU A 64 0.57 6.38 -2.35
C LEU A 64 0.89 6.45 -3.85
N SER A 65 2.13 6.77 -4.18
CA SER A 65 2.66 6.60 -5.55
C SER A 65 4.16 6.27 -5.52
N GLY A 66 4.77 6.10 -6.69
CA GLY A 66 6.23 6.02 -6.83
C GLY A 66 6.95 7.29 -6.34
N GLY A 67 6.22 8.40 -6.16
CA GLY A 67 6.75 9.65 -5.64
C GLY A 67 7.72 10.37 -6.57
N THR A 68 7.73 10.03 -7.87
CA THR A 68 8.64 10.60 -8.87
C THR A 68 8.05 11.81 -9.59
N GLU A 69 8.93 12.61 -10.19
CA GLU A 69 8.59 13.89 -10.85
C GLU A 69 7.84 13.79 -12.20
N TRP A 70 7.42 12.60 -12.64
CA TRP A 70 6.80 12.43 -13.96
C TRP A 70 5.55 11.55 -13.97
N GLY A 71 4.69 11.80 -14.95
CA GLY A 71 3.49 11.03 -15.25
C GLY A 71 2.54 10.89 -14.07
N VAL A 72 1.89 9.73 -13.97
CA VAL A 72 0.89 9.46 -12.94
C VAL A 72 1.39 9.67 -11.51
N PRO A 73 2.60 9.21 -11.10
CA PRO A 73 3.13 9.48 -9.77
C PRO A 73 3.20 10.97 -9.40
N HIS A 74 3.58 11.82 -10.35
CA HIS A 74 3.68 13.27 -10.15
C HIS A 74 2.31 13.92 -9.99
N THR A 75 1.44 13.72 -10.99
CA THR A 75 0.08 14.28 -11.00
C THR A 75 -0.67 13.86 -9.73
N ALA A 76 -0.55 12.59 -9.33
CA ALA A 76 -1.21 12.08 -8.14
C ALA A 76 -0.77 12.81 -6.85
N VAL A 77 0.53 13.00 -6.67
CA VAL A 77 1.09 13.64 -5.47
C VAL A 77 0.75 15.13 -5.44
N VAL A 78 0.94 15.85 -6.55
CA VAL A 78 0.67 17.30 -6.63
C VAL A 78 -0.79 17.59 -6.29
N HIS A 79 -1.72 16.88 -6.92
CA HIS A 79 -3.14 17.13 -6.70
C HIS A 79 -3.60 16.63 -5.33
N ALA A 80 -3.07 15.52 -4.81
CA ALA A 80 -3.35 15.10 -3.44
C ALA A 80 -2.98 16.20 -2.42
N LYS A 81 -1.83 16.85 -2.60
CA LYS A 81 -1.39 17.96 -1.74
C LYS A 81 -2.28 19.19 -1.87
N GLN A 82 -2.68 19.56 -3.07
CA GLN A 82 -3.63 20.66 -3.29
C GLN A 82 -4.97 20.43 -2.57
N HIS A 83 -5.37 19.17 -2.44
CA HIS A 83 -6.60 18.75 -1.73
C HIS A 83 -6.38 18.33 -0.27
N ASN A 84 -5.24 18.69 0.35
CA ASN A 84 -4.92 18.36 1.75
C ASN A 84 -5.05 16.86 2.09
N ILE A 85 -4.73 16.00 1.13
CA ILE A 85 -4.58 14.56 1.33
C ILE A 85 -3.11 14.26 1.57
N LYS A 86 -2.83 13.38 2.52
CA LYS A 86 -1.46 13.02 2.88
C LYS A 86 -0.86 12.12 1.83
N THR A 87 0.41 12.35 1.51
CA THR A 87 1.10 11.64 0.42
C THR A 87 2.24 10.77 0.94
N ILE A 88 2.40 9.62 0.30
CA ILE A 88 3.47 8.66 0.55
C ILE A 88 4.16 8.39 -0.78
N GLY A 89 5.48 8.53 -0.82
CA GLY A 89 6.30 8.11 -1.96
C GLY A 89 7.12 6.88 -1.60
N VAL A 90 7.05 5.85 -2.42
CA VAL A 90 7.85 4.62 -2.28
C VAL A 90 8.66 4.45 -3.57
N TYR A 91 9.98 4.49 -3.45
CA TYR A 91 10.89 4.45 -4.60
C TYR A 91 12.16 3.68 -4.26
N PRO A 92 12.84 3.07 -5.26
CA PRO A 92 14.11 2.41 -5.04
C PRO A 92 15.23 3.44 -4.90
N GLU A 93 16.37 3.05 -4.34
CA GLU A 93 17.56 3.94 -4.23
C GLU A 93 17.98 4.53 -5.58
N THR A 94 17.92 3.77 -6.68
CA THR A 94 18.22 4.27 -8.03
C THR A 94 17.25 5.39 -8.48
N GLY A 95 16.02 5.38 -7.96
CA GLY A 95 14.98 6.37 -8.23
C GLY A 95 15.05 7.61 -7.34
N LYS A 96 15.86 7.59 -6.26
CA LYS A 96 15.90 8.64 -5.23
C LYS A 96 16.14 10.05 -5.79
N LYS A 97 16.97 10.19 -6.81
CA LYS A 97 17.28 11.48 -7.45
C LYS A 97 16.09 12.11 -8.20
N TYR A 98 15.04 11.34 -8.45
CA TYR A 98 13.82 11.77 -9.12
C TYR A 98 12.63 11.86 -8.17
N ALA A 99 12.84 11.56 -6.89
CA ALA A 99 11.79 11.57 -5.90
C ALA A 99 11.50 13.00 -5.45
N HIS A 100 10.22 13.29 -5.25
CA HIS A 100 9.77 14.56 -4.71
C HIS A 100 10.30 14.83 -3.29
N GLY A 101 10.40 16.12 -2.97
CA GLY A 101 10.84 16.59 -1.67
C GLY A 101 9.79 16.47 -0.57
N ALA A 102 10.17 16.95 0.61
CA ALA A 102 9.31 17.02 1.80
C ALA A 102 8.14 18.01 1.66
N ASP A 103 8.17 18.87 0.66
CA ASP A 103 7.10 19.79 0.28
C ASP A 103 5.91 19.04 -0.32
N LEU A 104 6.17 17.99 -1.10
CA LEU A 104 5.16 17.20 -1.80
C LEU A 104 4.89 15.84 -1.16
N LEU A 105 5.87 15.22 -0.48
CA LEU A 105 5.72 13.91 0.16
C LEU A 105 5.72 14.02 1.69
N ASP A 106 4.58 13.72 2.33
CA ASP A 106 4.49 13.71 3.79
C ASP A 106 5.26 12.53 4.42
N LEU A 107 5.41 11.43 3.70
CA LEU A 107 6.27 10.29 4.04
C LEU A 107 7.03 9.81 2.80
N ARG A 108 8.33 9.57 2.95
CA ARG A 108 9.21 9.06 1.88
C ARG A 108 9.84 7.75 2.31
N ILE A 109 9.72 6.72 1.49
CA ILE A 109 10.31 5.40 1.73
C ILE A 109 11.23 5.08 0.57
N CYS A 110 12.53 5.17 0.84
CA CYS A 110 13.58 4.77 -0.07
C CYS A 110 13.90 3.28 0.16
N VAL A 111 13.76 2.47 -0.88
CA VAL A 111 13.96 1.02 -0.81
C VAL A 111 15.37 0.66 -1.29
N ALA A 112 16.19 0.17 -0.37
CA ALA A 112 17.48 -0.42 -0.65
C ALA A 112 17.31 -1.79 -1.35
N PRO A 113 18.21 -2.14 -2.29
CA PRO A 113 18.16 -3.43 -2.97
C PRO A 113 18.36 -4.58 -1.98
N THR A 114 17.61 -5.66 -2.17
CA THR A 114 17.81 -6.88 -1.38
C THR A 114 19.03 -7.66 -1.85
N LEU A 115 19.33 -7.62 -3.15
CA LEU A 115 20.47 -8.29 -3.76
C LEU A 115 21.06 -7.44 -4.89
N GLY A 116 22.37 -7.22 -4.84
CA GLY A 116 23.08 -6.51 -5.90
C GLY A 116 22.85 -5.00 -5.88
N GLU A 117 22.90 -4.40 -7.07
CA GLU A 117 22.67 -2.96 -7.27
C GLU A 117 21.18 -2.63 -7.30
N SER A 118 20.83 -1.39 -6.92
CA SER A 118 19.44 -0.93 -6.95
C SER A 118 18.90 -0.82 -8.37
N ALA A 119 17.72 -1.39 -8.59
CA ALA A 119 16.99 -1.37 -9.84
C ALA A 119 15.54 -0.94 -9.64
N TRP A 120 14.91 -0.50 -10.73
CA TRP A 120 13.46 -0.28 -10.75
C TRP A 120 12.73 -1.60 -10.49
N GLY A 121 11.79 -1.58 -9.56
CA GLY A 121 11.03 -2.74 -9.14
C GLY A 121 11.44 -3.30 -7.76
N ASP A 122 12.62 -2.92 -7.21
CA ASP A 122 13.02 -3.29 -5.85
C ASP A 122 11.99 -2.86 -4.80
N GLU A 123 11.29 -1.76 -5.07
CA GLU A 123 10.28 -1.15 -4.23
C GLU A 123 8.91 -1.85 -4.28
N SER A 124 8.65 -2.68 -5.30
CA SER A 124 7.32 -3.23 -5.62
C SER A 124 6.73 -4.05 -4.46
N GLU A 125 7.57 -4.77 -3.71
CA GLU A 125 7.12 -5.54 -2.54
C GLU A 125 6.63 -4.62 -1.41
N VAL A 126 7.40 -3.58 -1.10
CA VAL A 126 7.05 -2.59 -0.07
C VAL A 126 5.79 -1.86 -0.50
N PHE A 127 5.75 -1.39 -1.76
CA PHE A 127 4.60 -0.71 -2.34
C PHE A 127 3.31 -1.52 -2.21
N ALA A 128 3.31 -2.76 -2.71
CA ALA A 128 2.13 -3.63 -2.70
C ALA A 128 1.66 -4.00 -1.29
N LYS A 129 2.59 -4.11 -0.31
CA LYS A 129 2.23 -4.42 1.08
C LYS A 129 1.52 -3.27 1.79
N LEU A 130 1.87 -2.02 1.46
CA LEU A 130 1.39 -0.83 2.17
C LEU A 130 -0.04 -0.41 1.80
N LEU A 131 -0.44 -0.55 0.54
CA LEU A 131 -1.73 -0.07 0.05
C LEU A 131 -2.89 -0.99 0.42
N ASP A 132 -4.09 -0.43 0.55
CA ASP A 132 -5.35 -1.14 0.75
C ASP A 132 -6.18 -1.22 -0.54
N GLY A 133 -5.98 -0.25 -1.44
CA GLY A 133 -6.55 -0.25 -2.79
C GLY A 133 -5.66 0.48 -3.78
N VAL A 134 -5.79 0.19 -5.06
CA VAL A 134 -5.05 0.85 -6.14
C VAL A 134 -5.97 1.22 -7.30
N ILE A 135 -5.80 2.43 -7.82
CA ILE A 135 -6.37 2.89 -9.10
C ILE A 135 -5.25 2.85 -10.15
N VAL A 136 -5.52 2.18 -11.27
CA VAL A 136 -4.53 1.91 -12.31
C VAL A 136 -4.88 2.70 -13.56
N PHE A 137 -3.98 3.61 -13.91
CA PHE A 137 -4.01 4.49 -15.07
C PHE A 137 -2.96 4.00 -16.06
N GLY A 138 -3.38 3.20 -17.04
CA GLY A 138 -2.51 2.56 -18.01
C GLY A 138 -1.40 1.71 -17.37
N GLY A 139 -0.15 2.04 -17.69
CA GLY A 139 1.03 1.45 -17.08
C GLY A 139 1.75 0.43 -17.95
N SER A 140 3.04 0.23 -17.64
CA SER A 140 3.92 -0.71 -18.35
C SER A 140 4.22 -1.92 -17.47
N THR A 141 5.29 -2.66 -17.81
CA THR A 141 5.73 -3.85 -17.06
C THR A 141 5.92 -3.60 -15.57
N GLY A 142 6.39 -2.41 -15.16
CA GLY A 142 6.53 -2.07 -13.73
C GLY A 142 5.18 -2.14 -13.00
N THR A 143 4.15 -1.52 -13.58
CA THR A 143 2.79 -1.58 -13.06
C THR A 143 2.27 -3.03 -13.05
N SER A 144 2.49 -3.81 -14.12
CA SER A 144 2.07 -5.23 -14.15
C SER A 144 2.72 -6.07 -13.03
N VAL A 145 3.96 -5.77 -12.63
CA VAL A 145 4.64 -6.45 -11.51
C VAL A 145 3.93 -6.13 -10.19
N GLU A 146 3.61 -4.86 -9.93
CA GLU A 146 2.88 -4.44 -8.73
C GLU A 146 1.50 -5.10 -8.66
N LEU A 147 0.76 -5.12 -9.77
CA LEU A 147 -0.57 -5.75 -9.85
C LEU A 147 -0.49 -7.27 -9.64
N SER A 148 0.55 -7.92 -10.19
CA SER A 148 0.81 -9.34 -9.96
C SER A 148 1.09 -9.65 -8.49
N HIS A 149 1.86 -8.79 -7.80
CA HIS A 149 2.07 -8.89 -6.35
C HIS A 149 0.75 -8.81 -5.59
N LEU A 150 -0.10 -7.83 -5.88
CA LEU A 150 -1.39 -7.65 -5.21
C LEU A 150 -2.31 -8.86 -5.39
N LEU A 151 -2.44 -9.36 -6.62
CA LEU A 151 -3.24 -10.54 -6.89
C LEU A 151 -2.69 -11.77 -6.17
N LYS A 152 -1.36 -11.93 -6.12
CA LYS A 152 -0.74 -13.04 -5.39
C LYS A 152 -1.00 -12.95 -3.88
N MET A 153 -0.92 -11.75 -3.31
CA MET A 153 -1.25 -11.51 -1.91
C MET A 153 -2.72 -11.84 -1.63
N ASN A 154 -3.64 -11.42 -2.50
CA ASN A 154 -5.06 -11.69 -2.36
C ASN A 154 -5.38 -13.19 -2.36
N GLU A 155 -4.71 -14.02 -3.17
CA GLU A 155 -4.86 -15.48 -3.09
C GLU A 155 -4.57 -16.04 -1.69
N ALA A 156 -3.55 -15.49 -1.01
CA ALA A 156 -3.19 -15.90 0.34
C ALA A 156 -4.14 -15.33 1.40
N ILE A 157 -4.62 -14.09 1.21
CA ILE A 157 -5.57 -13.42 2.09
C ILE A 157 -6.93 -14.13 2.06
N MET A 158 -7.42 -14.51 0.88
CA MET A 158 -8.70 -15.23 0.73
C MET A 158 -8.72 -16.54 1.51
N LYS A 159 -7.61 -17.29 1.50
CA LYS A 159 -7.48 -18.54 2.27
C LYS A 159 -7.57 -18.34 3.78
N LYS A 160 -7.36 -17.12 4.25
CA LYS A 160 -7.38 -16.72 5.66
C LYS A 160 -8.57 -15.85 6.01
N GLU A 161 -9.53 -15.67 5.08
CA GLU A 161 -10.72 -14.82 5.26
C GLU A 161 -10.37 -13.38 5.68
N GLY A 162 -9.25 -12.84 5.16
CA GLY A 162 -8.84 -11.47 5.44
C GLY A 162 -9.40 -10.42 4.48
N VAL A 163 -9.09 -9.15 4.74
CA VAL A 163 -9.46 -8.02 3.87
C VAL A 163 -8.55 -7.98 2.64
N LEU A 164 -9.16 -8.04 1.46
CA LEU A 164 -8.46 -8.01 0.18
C LEU A 164 -7.89 -6.62 -0.12
N LYS A 165 -6.87 -6.59 -0.97
CA LYS A 165 -6.38 -5.36 -1.61
C LYS A 165 -7.10 -5.18 -2.94
N TYR A 166 -7.86 -4.10 -3.09
CA TYR A 166 -8.68 -3.89 -4.28
C TYR A 166 -7.89 -3.25 -5.42
N ILE A 167 -8.16 -3.68 -6.66
CA ILE A 167 -7.48 -3.19 -7.86
C ILE A 167 -8.53 -2.65 -8.81
N VAL A 168 -8.36 -1.40 -9.23
CA VAL A 168 -9.34 -0.71 -10.06
C VAL A 168 -8.67 -0.18 -11.33
N PRO A 169 -8.67 -0.97 -12.41
CA PRO A 169 -8.21 -0.48 -13.70
C PRO A 169 -9.19 0.54 -14.27
N VAL A 170 -8.66 1.62 -14.83
CA VAL A 170 -9.43 2.60 -15.60
C VAL A 170 -9.31 2.22 -17.07
N ALA A 171 -10.37 1.68 -17.66
CA ALA A 171 -10.38 1.22 -19.04
C ALA A 171 -10.22 2.37 -20.04
N GLY A 172 -9.53 2.09 -21.14
CA GLY A 172 -9.20 3.06 -22.20
C GLY A 172 -7.91 3.84 -21.93
N THR A 173 -7.22 3.54 -20.83
CA THR A 173 -5.95 4.17 -20.45
C THR A 173 -4.73 3.43 -21.01
N GLY A 174 -4.94 2.27 -21.64
CA GLY A 174 -3.90 1.46 -22.27
C GLY A 174 -3.22 0.48 -21.32
N GLY A 175 -2.18 -0.17 -21.82
CA GLY A 175 -1.19 -0.90 -21.02
C GLY A 175 -1.76 -1.89 -20.00
N ALA A 176 -1.18 -1.88 -18.80
CA ALA A 176 -1.52 -2.82 -17.73
C ALA A 176 -2.99 -2.71 -17.27
N ALA A 177 -3.59 -1.52 -17.30
CA ALA A 177 -4.99 -1.31 -16.93
C ALA A 177 -5.94 -2.08 -17.87
N ASP A 178 -5.78 -1.94 -19.19
CA ASP A 178 -6.66 -2.59 -20.17
C ASP A 178 -6.43 -4.10 -20.28
N GLU A 179 -5.23 -4.57 -19.98
CA GLU A 179 -4.86 -5.99 -20.09
C GLU A 179 -5.24 -6.80 -18.83
N LEU A 180 -5.47 -6.14 -17.68
CA LEU A 180 -5.60 -6.81 -16.38
C LEU A 180 -6.69 -7.88 -16.36
N HIS A 181 -7.84 -7.62 -16.97
CA HIS A 181 -8.95 -8.57 -17.04
C HIS A 181 -8.64 -9.80 -17.89
N ASN A 182 -7.70 -9.70 -18.84
CA ASN A 182 -7.37 -10.76 -19.78
C ASN A 182 -6.23 -11.67 -19.30
N HIS A 183 -5.51 -11.29 -18.24
CA HIS A 183 -4.43 -12.11 -17.71
C HIS A 183 -4.92 -13.40 -17.02
N CYS A 184 -4.10 -14.45 -17.18
CA CYS A 184 -4.28 -15.80 -16.64
C CYS A 184 -4.00 -15.89 -15.13
N TYR A 185 -4.60 -15.01 -14.33
CA TYR A 185 -4.54 -15.09 -12.87
C TYR A 185 -5.59 -16.03 -12.29
N ASN A 186 -5.48 -16.34 -11.00
CA ASN A 186 -6.53 -17.06 -10.28
C ASN A 186 -7.88 -16.32 -10.42
N ILE A 187 -8.84 -16.96 -11.09
CA ILE A 187 -10.13 -16.36 -11.42
C ILE A 187 -10.88 -15.92 -10.16
N GLY A 188 -10.78 -16.68 -9.06
CA GLY A 188 -11.41 -16.34 -7.79
C GLY A 188 -10.85 -15.05 -7.21
N ALA A 189 -9.52 -14.97 -7.06
CA ALA A 189 -8.87 -13.76 -6.54
C ALA A 189 -9.14 -12.53 -7.41
N LYS A 190 -9.11 -12.70 -8.73
CA LYS A 190 -9.41 -11.62 -9.67
C LYS A 190 -10.85 -11.12 -9.51
N ARG A 191 -11.83 -12.02 -9.49
CA ARG A 191 -13.25 -11.66 -9.41
C ARG A 191 -13.61 -10.91 -8.12
N GLU A 192 -12.96 -11.25 -7.01
CA GLU A 192 -13.25 -10.58 -5.72
C GLU A 192 -12.49 -9.26 -5.55
N ALA A 193 -11.31 -9.11 -6.18
CA ALA A 193 -10.45 -7.94 -6.01
C ALA A 193 -10.68 -6.84 -7.06
N LEU A 194 -11.26 -7.16 -8.22
CA LEU A 194 -11.48 -6.23 -9.33
C LEU A 194 -12.97 -5.84 -9.45
N PRO A 195 -13.27 -4.69 -10.08
CA PRO A 195 -14.63 -4.41 -10.53
C PRO A 195 -15.11 -5.46 -11.54
N ILE A 196 -16.42 -5.71 -11.57
CA ILE A 196 -17.03 -6.61 -12.56
C ILE A 196 -17.28 -5.85 -13.87
N ASP A 197 -17.78 -4.61 -13.73
CA ASP A 197 -18.06 -3.71 -14.84
C ASP A 197 -16.84 -2.86 -15.16
N ASP A 198 -16.72 -2.46 -16.42
CA ASP A 198 -15.65 -1.56 -16.86
C ASP A 198 -15.80 -0.20 -16.17
N ILE A 199 -14.71 0.27 -15.56
CA ILE A 199 -14.58 1.59 -14.96
C ILE A 199 -13.77 2.44 -15.93
N THR A 200 -14.30 3.58 -16.37
CA THR A 200 -13.69 4.40 -17.44
C THR A 200 -13.27 5.78 -16.98
N THR A 201 -13.46 6.11 -15.69
CA THR A 201 -13.07 7.40 -15.11
C THR A 201 -12.46 7.23 -13.72
N GLY A 202 -11.61 8.18 -13.32
CA GLY A 202 -11.05 8.18 -11.98
C GLY A 202 -12.10 8.36 -10.87
N ASP A 203 -13.18 9.10 -11.12
CA ASP A 203 -14.31 9.26 -10.20
C ASP A 203 -15.00 7.92 -9.89
N GLN A 204 -15.31 7.15 -10.94
CA GLN A 204 -15.87 5.80 -10.80
C GLN A 204 -14.91 4.89 -10.03
N ALA A 205 -13.61 4.98 -10.32
CA ALA A 205 -12.61 4.18 -9.64
C ALA A 205 -12.53 4.47 -8.15
N ALA A 206 -12.50 5.76 -7.78
CA ALA A 206 -12.54 6.20 -6.39
C ALA A 206 -13.84 5.79 -5.69
N ASN A 207 -15.00 5.92 -6.35
CA ASN A 207 -16.29 5.47 -5.81
C ASN A 207 -16.31 3.96 -5.54
N PHE A 208 -15.72 3.15 -6.42
CA PHE A 208 -15.58 1.72 -6.18
C PHE A 208 -14.79 1.44 -4.90
N LEU A 209 -13.64 2.10 -4.71
CA LEU A 209 -12.82 1.94 -3.50
C LEU A 209 -13.52 2.46 -2.25
N ILE A 210 -14.21 3.60 -2.31
CA ILE A 210 -15.02 4.13 -1.20
C ILE A 210 -16.01 3.06 -0.70
N ASN A 211 -16.74 2.44 -1.62
CA ASN A 211 -17.75 1.45 -1.28
C ASN A 211 -17.13 0.13 -0.80
N ARG A 212 -16.07 -0.35 -1.47
CA ARG A 212 -15.45 -1.65 -1.15
C ARG A 212 -14.63 -1.64 0.12
N LEU A 213 -13.93 -0.55 0.41
CA LEU A 213 -13.18 -0.37 1.64
C LEU A 213 -14.01 0.21 2.78
N ASN A 214 -15.26 0.62 2.52
CA ASN A 214 -16.13 1.30 3.47
C ASN A 214 -15.43 2.52 4.10
N LEU A 215 -14.90 3.39 3.24
CA LEU A 215 -14.10 4.53 3.67
C LEU A 215 -14.93 5.50 4.54
N ARG A 216 -14.35 5.94 5.65
CA ARG A 216 -15.00 6.88 6.60
C ARG A 216 -14.79 8.33 6.20
N HIS A 217 -15.83 9.15 6.30
CA HIS A 217 -15.72 10.57 6.03
C HIS A 217 -15.12 11.29 7.25
N ARG A 218 -14.29 12.31 7.02
CA ARG A 218 -13.68 13.15 8.07
C ARG A 218 -14.69 13.95 8.89
N HIS A 219 -15.93 14.05 8.42
CA HIS A 219 -17.02 14.74 9.12
C HIS A 219 -17.88 13.79 9.96
N ASP A 220 -17.64 12.48 9.87
CA ASP A 220 -18.34 11.49 10.68
C ASP A 220 -17.77 11.39 12.11
N GLU A 221 -16.73 12.16 12.43
CA GLU A 221 -16.27 12.30 13.81
C GLU A 221 -17.27 13.18 14.58
N PRO A 222 -17.91 12.66 15.65
CA PRO A 222 -18.71 13.51 16.50
C PRO A 222 -17.82 14.64 17.04
N ASP A 223 -18.32 15.88 17.05
CA ASP A 223 -17.67 17.11 17.58
C ASP A 223 -17.28 17.04 19.08
N HIS A 224 -17.15 15.85 19.65
CA HIS A 224 -16.99 15.61 21.07
C HIS A 224 -15.64 14.99 21.40
N ILE A 225 -14.61 15.83 21.45
CA ILE A 225 -13.58 15.73 22.50
C ILE A 225 -13.18 17.14 22.95
N GLU A 226 -14.02 17.78 23.76
CA GLU A 226 -13.53 18.67 24.82
C GLU A 226 -12.85 17.80 25.88
N HIS A 227 -11.54 17.54 25.78
CA HIS A 227 -10.76 17.02 26.91
C HIS A 227 -9.64 17.99 27.30
N SER A 228 -10.08 18.99 28.05
CA SER A 228 -9.64 19.20 29.43
C SER A 228 -8.49 18.32 29.94
N ARG A 229 -7.42 19.02 30.35
CA ARG A 229 -6.53 18.72 31.50
C ARG A 229 -5.67 17.46 31.43
N SER A 230 -4.43 17.69 30.97
CA SER A 230 -3.18 17.32 31.66
C SER A 230 -3.32 16.28 32.79
N ARG A 231 -3.10 15.01 32.47
CA ARG A 231 -2.67 14.00 33.44
C ARG A 231 -1.15 13.87 33.36
N GLU A 232 -0.48 14.24 34.45
CA GLU A 232 0.92 13.90 34.71
C GLU A 232 1.12 12.39 34.60
N VAL A 233 2.04 11.97 33.73
CA VAL A 233 2.50 10.60 33.63
C VAL A 233 3.59 10.40 34.69
N LYS A 234 3.27 9.73 35.80
CA LYS A 234 4.28 9.13 36.68
C LYS A 234 4.79 7.85 36.04
N THR A 235 6.04 7.88 35.58
CA THR A 235 6.78 6.69 35.15
C THR A 235 7.26 5.91 36.36
N SER A 236 6.83 4.66 36.51
CA SER A 236 7.54 3.64 37.30
C SER A 236 7.59 2.35 36.49
N TYR A 237 8.72 2.14 35.81
CA TYR A 237 9.06 0.85 35.21
C TYR A 237 9.68 -0.04 36.28
N ALA A 238 9.00 -1.15 36.60
CA ALA A 238 9.60 -2.31 37.24
C ALA A 238 9.64 -3.43 36.19
N PHE A 239 10.85 -3.81 35.79
CA PHE A 239 11.12 -4.90 34.86
C PHE A 239 11.19 -6.20 35.67
N ASP A 240 10.23 -7.11 35.48
CA ASP A 240 10.27 -8.46 36.04
C ASP A 240 10.71 -9.44 34.93
N HIS A 241 11.76 -10.22 35.21
CA HIS A 241 12.33 -11.22 34.32
C HIS A 241 11.91 -12.61 34.82
N SER A 242 10.82 -13.15 34.29
CA SER A 242 10.50 -14.57 34.46
C SER A 242 10.63 -15.32 33.14
N HIS A 243 11.65 -16.18 33.09
CA HIS A 243 11.99 -17.11 32.02
C HIS A 243 10.83 -18.04 31.63
N HIS A 244 10.54 -18.15 30.33
CA HIS A 244 9.80 -19.27 29.76
C HIS A 244 10.72 -20.20 28.95
N VAL A 245 10.90 -21.40 29.50
CA VAL A 245 11.65 -22.52 28.92
C VAL A 245 10.80 -23.16 27.82
N TYR A 246 11.27 -23.10 26.58
CA TYR A 246 10.68 -23.83 25.46
C TYR A 246 11.13 -25.30 25.48
N LYS A 247 10.19 -26.23 25.70
CA LYS A 247 10.43 -27.67 25.54
C LYS A 247 10.26 -28.06 24.07
N SER A 248 11.36 -28.41 23.42
CA SER A 248 11.39 -29.06 22.10
C SER A 248 10.84 -30.49 22.19
N ARG A 249 9.80 -30.81 21.42
CA ARG A 249 9.35 -32.18 21.16
C ARG A 249 9.95 -32.67 19.83
N SER A 250 10.90 -33.58 19.92
CA SER A 250 11.42 -34.40 18.82
C SER A 250 10.37 -35.45 18.42
N HIS A 251 9.94 -35.45 17.15
CA HIS A 251 9.26 -36.61 16.56
C HIS A 251 10.31 -37.57 16.00
N HIS A 252 10.39 -38.75 16.60
CA HIS A 252 11.07 -39.92 16.04
C HIS A 252 10.31 -40.38 14.79
N MET A 253 11.02 -40.41 13.65
CA MET A 253 10.68 -41.30 12.55
C MET A 253 11.37 -42.63 12.79
N THR A 254 10.59 -43.70 12.96
CA THR A 254 11.07 -45.07 12.92
C THR A 254 10.73 -45.68 11.57
N THR A 255 11.76 -45.95 10.78
CA THR A 255 11.77 -46.89 9.66
C THR A 255 11.62 -48.33 10.18
N SER A 256 10.65 -49.08 9.65
CA SER A 256 10.70 -50.55 9.60
C SER A 256 9.75 -51.08 8.53
N GLU A 257 10.37 -51.50 7.42
CA GLU A 257 10.11 -52.73 6.65
C GLU A 257 8.67 -53.27 6.49
N LYS A 258 8.25 -53.44 5.23
CA LYS A 258 8.04 -54.79 4.68
C LYS A 258 8.05 -54.82 3.16
N ALA A 259 8.64 -55.89 2.67
CA ALA A 259 9.09 -56.14 1.31
C ALA A 259 7.99 -56.69 0.37
N LEU A 260 8.24 -56.50 -0.93
CA LEU A 260 8.05 -57.41 -2.08
C LEU A 260 7.29 -58.73 -1.82
N VAL A 261 6.25 -59.01 -2.61
CA VAL A 261 6.11 -60.27 -3.37
C VAL A 261 5.23 -60.04 -4.62
N ASN A 262 5.73 -60.52 -5.76
CA ASN A 262 5.09 -60.76 -7.05
C ASN A 262 3.58 -61.06 -7.04
N THR A 263 2.82 -60.41 -7.94
CA THR A 263 1.99 -61.05 -8.99
C THR A 263 1.46 -59.98 -9.95
#